data_AF-A0A367GBQ5-F1
#
_entry.id   AF-A0A367GBQ5-F1
#
_cell.length_a   1.000
_cell.length_b   1.000
_cell.length_c   1.000
_cell.angle_alpha   90.00
_cell.angle_beta   90.00
_cell.angle_gamma   90.00
#
_symmetry.space_group_name_H-M   'P 1'
#
loop_
_entity.id
_entity.type
_entity.pdbx_description
1 polymer ?
#
loop_
_entity_poly.entity_id
_entity_poly.type
_entity_poly.pdbx_seq_one_letter_code
_entity_poly.pdbx_strand_id
1 'polypeptide(L)'
;MPSSQTLSALQEKGFRTTFRGFDKNDVLAYLNALDNENRQHSAEQEEQIAQLQAQLDKMRSEQSAARACVEKLQSDLSAANQRAEAAEKSAAEVVARAKSVEERATANLSRNKENQQAVVEWQFRCRDLQKQIDEYEKQIAEYEAMIPKGGMPAPKQEPAPVPQPAPQEKPEPAPEPKAPQADVTEEARIEARQILMEARLKADAAEERLKQQAEEQQGRMTEHARDLAASLAMLRERVTRVDERLSAATADLDDATTAIYQALDATGADFEAFGAELRHFGENTAKENCPAAQAKVRHNKSAQPAAKRVRPVRSQPQVQANNANTHRLRRAGDTRRSVSQDLNAELERLNQPAAARK
;
A
#
# COMPACT_ATOMS: atom_id res chain seq x y z
N MET A 1 0.83 54.63 0.86
CA MET A 1 1.36 55.12 2.16
C MET A 1 1.25 56.63 2.43
N PRO A 2 1.05 57.59 1.49
CA PRO A 2 0.98 59.01 1.87
C PRO A 2 -0.41 59.49 2.37
N SER A 3 -1.49 58.74 2.17
CA SER A 3 -2.87 59.21 2.40
C SER A 3 -3.30 59.24 3.87
N SER A 4 -2.99 58.20 4.66
CA SER A 4 -3.34 58.11 6.09
C SER A 4 -2.77 59.24 6.95
N GLN A 5 -1.68 59.85 6.49
CA GLN A 5 -1.07 61.00 7.15
C GLN A 5 -1.87 62.29 6.93
N THR A 6 -2.62 62.40 5.83
CA THR A 6 -3.36 63.64 5.50
C THR A 6 -4.66 63.78 6.30
N LEU A 7 -5.38 62.68 6.52
CA LEU A 7 -6.61 62.69 7.32
C LEU A 7 -6.28 62.80 8.81
N SER A 8 -5.25 62.10 9.29
CA SER A 8 -4.70 62.27 10.64
C SER A 8 -4.26 63.71 10.89
N ALA A 9 -3.58 64.36 9.94
CA ALA A 9 -3.16 65.75 10.07
C ALA A 9 -4.31 66.76 10.05
N LEU A 10 -5.41 66.50 9.33
CA LEU A 10 -6.62 67.35 9.38
C LEU A 10 -7.42 67.10 10.67
N GLN A 11 -7.45 65.86 11.15
CA GLN A 11 -8.14 65.47 12.38
C GLN A 11 -7.43 66.05 13.62
N GLU A 12 -6.09 66.09 13.63
CA GLU A 12 -5.29 66.73 14.67
C GLU A 12 -5.38 68.26 14.65
N LYS A 13 -5.41 68.89 13.46
CA LYS A 13 -5.50 70.36 13.33
C LYS A 13 -6.90 70.90 13.58
N GLY A 14 -7.93 70.07 13.43
CA GLY A 14 -9.34 70.45 13.55
C GLY A 14 -9.82 71.36 12.41
N PHE A 15 -11.13 71.56 12.32
CA PHE A 15 -11.72 72.48 11.35
C PHE A 15 -11.60 73.92 11.83
N ARG A 16 -11.07 74.82 11.00
CA ARG A 16 -11.10 76.25 11.32
C ARG A 16 -12.54 76.74 11.40
N THR A 17 -12.84 77.62 12.34
CA THR A 17 -14.16 78.23 12.50
C THR A 17 -14.16 79.65 11.93
N THR A 18 -15.21 79.98 11.19
CA THR A 18 -15.50 81.31 10.65
C THR A 18 -16.76 81.86 11.30
N PHE A 19 -17.05 83.15 11.14
CA PHE A 19 -18.23 83.83 11.73
C PHE A 19 -19.59 83.16 11.38
N ARG A 20 -19.64 82.29 10.36
CA ARG A 20 -20.84 81.52 9.95
C ARG A 20 -20.74 80.00 10.17
N GLY A 21 -19.75 79.51 10.92
CA GLY A 21 -19.55 78.08 11.19
C GLY A 21 -18.19 77.55 10.70
N PHE A 22 -18.07 76.24 10.46
CA PHE A 22 -16.80 75.62 10.02
C PHE A 22 -16.37 76.10 8.62
N ASP A 23 -15.06 76.21 8.41
CA ASP A 23 -14.47 76.54 7.12
C ASP A 23 -14.80 75.46 6.09
N LYS A 24 -15.43 75.88 5.00
CA LYS A 24 -15.93 75.00 3.95
C LYS A 24 -14.80 74.22 3.26
N ASN A 25 -13.62 74.83 3.10
CA ASN A 25 -12.51 74.18 2.40
C ASN A 25 -11.88 73.09 3.26
N ASP A 26 -11.77 73.33 4.58
CA ASP A 26 -11.29 72.32 5.52
C ASP A 26 -12.25 71.11 5.55
N VAL A 27 -13.57 71.32 5.55
CA VAL A 27 -14.58 70.24 5.49
C VAL A 27 -14.51 69.43 4.19
N LEU A 28 -14.39 70.10 3.03
CA LEU A 28 -14.27 69.41 1.74
C LEU A 28 -12.95 68.64 1.60
N ALA A 29 -11.85 69.18 2.13
CA ALA A 29 -10.56 68.49 2.15
C ALA A 29 -10.63 67.22 3.01
N TYR A 30 -11.30 67.28 4.17
CA TYR A 30 -11.53 66.11 5.02
C TYR A 30 -12.40 65.05 4.33
N LEU A 31 -13.52 65.44 3.73
CA LEU A 31 -14.39 64.49 3.01
C LEU A 31 -13.67 63.82 1.84
N ASN A 32 -12.86 64.56 1.08
CA ASN A 32 -12.07 64.01 -0.01
C ASN A 32 -10.95 63.08 0.50
N ALA A 33 -10.30 63.42 1.60
CA ALA A 33 -9.32 62.54 2.25
C ALA A 33 -9.98 61.23 2.72
N LEU A 34 -11.17 61.31 3.33
CA LEU A 34 -11.92 60.16 3.82
C LEU A 34 -12.39 59.25 2.69
N ASP A 35 -12.89 59.82 1.60
CA ASP A 35 -13.24 59.06 0.39
C ASP A 35 -12.01 58.37 -0.22
N ASN A 36 -10.84 59.02 -0.21
CA ASN A 36 -9.61 58.42 -0.72
C ASN A 36 -9.09 57.29 0.18
N GLU A 37 -9.15 57.44 1.51
CA GLU A 37 -8.80 56.36 2.44
C GLU A 37 -9.77 55.18 2.34
N ASN A 38 -11.07 55.44 2.26
CA ASN A 38 -12.06 54.37 2.06
C ASN A 38 -11.84 53.63 0.75
N ARG A 39 -11.54 54.34 -0.36
CA ARG A 39 -11.17 53.69 -1.63
C ARG A 39 -9.88 52.89 -1.51
N GLN A 40 -8.87 53.41 -0.82
CA GLN A 40 -7.60 52.72 -0.65
C GLN A 40 -7.75 51.47 0.21
N HIS A 41 -8.45 51.56 1.34
CA HIS A 41 -8.78 50.40 2.18
C HIS A 41 -9.61 49.36 1.43
N SER A 42 -10.59 49.79 0.61
CA SER A 42 -11.36 48.88 -0.24
C SER A 42 -10.45 48.19 -1.27
N ALA A 43 -9.53 48.91 -1.91
CA ALA A 43 -8.59 48.33 -2.86
C ALA A 43 -7.60 47.36 -2.20
N GLU A 44 -7.11 47.69 -1.00
CA GLU A 44 -6.24 46.81 -0.20
C GLU A 44 -6.98 45.52 0.23
N GLN A 45 -8.26 45.62 0.60
CA GLN A 45 -9.10 44.46 0.89
C GLN A 45 -9.34 43.60 -0.35
N GLU A 46 -9.62 44.22 -1.50
CA GLU A 46 -9.75 43.50 -2.77
C GLU A 46 -8.46 42.78 -3.17
N GLU A 47 -7.30 43.40 -2.98
CA GLU A 47 -6.01 42.77 -3.22
C GLU A 47 -5.77 41.58 -2.29
N GLN A 48 -6.09 41.71 -1.00
CA GLN A 48 -6.01 40.59 -0.05
C GLN A 48 -6.93 39.43 -0.44
N ILE A 49 -8.15 39.72 -0.88
CA ILE A 49 -9.10 38.71 -1.36
C ILE A 49 -8.52 38.00 -2.59
N ALA A 50 -7.95 38.76 -3.55
CA ALA A 50 -7.34 38.19 -4.75
C ALA A 50 -6.13 37.30 -4.41
N GLN A 51 -5.29 37.71 -3.46
CA GLN A 51 -4.16 36.91 -3.00
C GLN A 51 -4.61 35.60 -2.33
N LEU A 52 -5.63 35.64 -1.47
CA LEU A 52 -6.20 34.44 -0.85
C LEU A 52 -6.84 33.51 -1.88
N GLN A 53 -7.53 34.05 -2.88
CA GLN A 53 -8.10 33.27 -3.99
C GLN A 53 -7.00 32.57 -4.80
N ALA A 54 -5.93 33.29 -5.15
CA ALA A 54 -4.78 32.70 -5.86
C ALA A 54 -4.10 31.58 -5.06
N GLN A 55 -3.99 31.73 -3.73
CA GLN A 55 -3.49 30.67 -2.85
C GLN A 55 -4.41 29.46 -2.81
N LEU A 56 -5.74 29.67 -2.74
CA LEU A 56 -6.70 28.56 -2.80
C LEU A 56 -6.65 27.81 -4.12
N ASP A 57 -6.53 28.52 -5.24
CA ASP A 57 -6.42 27.91 -6.56
C ASP A 57 -5.11 27.13 -6.71
N LYS A 58 -4.00 27.67 -6.20
CA LYS A 58 -2.73 26.96 -6.12
C LYS A 58 -2.87 25.66 -5.32
N MET A 59 -3.41 25.73 -4.10
CA MET A 59 -3.63 24.55 -3.25
C MET A 59 -4.55 23.51 -3.90
N ARG A 60 -5.59 23.95 -4.62
CA ARG A 60 -6.49 23.06 -5.38
C ARG A 60 -5.76 22.38 -6.54
N SER A 61 -4.91 23.11 -7.26
CA SER A 61 -4.11 22.55 -8.36
C SER A 61 -3.07 21.53 -7.86
N GLU A 62 -2.43 21.80 -6.73
CA GLU A 62 -1.50 20.86 -6.10
C GLU A 62 -2.23 19.62 -5.58
N GLN A 63 -3.43 19.81 -5.00
CA GLN A 63 -4.27 18.69 -4.56
C GLN A 63 -4.69 17.79 -5.74
N SER A 64 -5.08 18.37 -6.89
CA SER A 64 -5.47 17.58 -8.06
C SER A 64 -4.27 16.83 -8.66
N ALA A 65 -3.10 17.47 -8.73
CA ALA A 65 -1.86 16.82 -9.16
C ALA A 65 -1.46 15.65 -8.24
N ALA A 66 -1.58 15.85 -6.91
CA ALA A 66 -1.32 14.80 -5.93
C ALA A 66 -2.28 13.62 -6.08
N ARG A 67 -3.58 13.87 -6.33
CA ARG A 67 -4.57 12.82 -6.58
C ARG A 67 -4.24 12.01 -7.85
N ALA A 68 -3.88 12.67 -8.94
CA ALA A 68 -3.47 11.99 -10.17
C ALA A 68 -2.22 11.11 -9.96
N CYS A 69 -1.27 11.58 -9.15
CA CYS A 69 -0.09 10.79 -8.78
C CYS A 69 -0.48 9.53 -7.98
N VAL A 70 -1.37 9.67 -6.99
CA VAL A 70 -1.88 8.55 -6.20
C VAL A 70 -2.60 7.54 -7.08
N GLU A 71 -3.47 7.98 -7.99
CA GLU A 71 -4.17 7.09 -8.94
C GLU A 71 -3.19 6.32 -9.82
N LYS A 72 -2.14 6.98 -10.33
CA LYS A 72 -1.09 6.33 -11.10
C LYS A 72 -0.35 5.28 -10.27
N LEU A 73 0.09 5.62 -9.06
CA LEU A 73 0.77 4.69 -8.17
C LEU A 73 -0.12 3.50 -7.79
N GLN A 74 -1.42 3.72 -7.60
CA GLN A 74 -2.38 2.67 -7.34
C GLN A 74 -2.53 1.71 -8.54
N SER A 75 -2.57 2.26 -9.76
CA SER A 75 -2.56 1.47 -10.99
C SER A 75 -1.27 0.65 -11.11
N ASP A 76 -0.11 1.28 -10.92
CA ASP A 76 1.21 0.64 -11.02
C ASP A 76 1.38 -0.47 -9.96
N LEU A 77 0.90 -0.24 -8.74
CA LEU A 77 0.88 -1.25 -7.67
C LEU A 77 0.00 -2.45 -8.04
N SER A 78 -1.19 -2.20 -8.60
CA SER A 78 -2.09 -3.28 -9.05
C SER A 78 -1.44 -4.13 -10.15
N ALA A 79 -0.76 -3.49 -11.10
CA ALA A 79 -0.05 -4.16 -12.18
C ALA A 79 1.18 -4.93 -11.67
N ALA A 80 1.91 -4.38 -10.70
CA ALA A 80 3.03 -5.07 -10.06
C ALA A 80 2.57 -6.33 -9.32
N ASN A 81 1.45 -6.25 -8.57
CA ASN A 81 0.88 -7.40 -7.89
C ASN A 81 0.46 -8.51 -8.86
N GLN A 82 -0.22 -8.16 -9.96
CA GLN A 82 -0.58 -9.15 -10.98
C GLN A 82 0.64 -9.85 -11.59
N ARG A 83 1.73 -9.11 -11.83
CA ARG A 83 2.99 -9.71 -12.30
C ARG A 83 3.62 -10.62 -11.26
N ALA A 84 3.60 -10.23 -9.99
CA ALA A 84 4.11 -11.04 -8.89
C ALA A 84 3.32 -12.36 -8.75
N GLU A 85 1.99 -12.30 -8.76
CA GLU A 85 1.13 -13.49 -8.73
C GLU A 85 1.36 -14.41 -9.95
N ALA A 86 1.55 -13.84 -11.14
CA ALA A 86 1.86 -14.60 -12.34
C ALA A 86 3.23 -15.29 -12.23
N ALA A 87 4.23 -14.58 -11.70
CA ALA A 87 5.56 -15.14 -11.45
C ALA A 87 5.52 -16.26 -10.40
N GLU A 88 4.73 -16.11 -9.33
CA GLU A 88 4.54 -17.14 -8.30
C GLU A 88 3.90 -18.40 -8.88
N LYS A 89 2.84 -18.26 -9.70
CA LYS A 89 2.22 -19.39 -10.40
C LYS A 89 3.21 -20.10 -11.31
N SER A 90 3.98 -19.34 -12.09
CA SER A 90 5.01 -19.91 -12.98
C SER A 90 6.11 -20.63 -12.18
N ALA A 91 6.57 -20.05 -11.06
CA ALA A 91 7.55 -20.68 -10.19
C ALA A 91 7.01 -21.99 -9.59
N ALA A 92 5.76 -22.01 -9.13
CA ALA A 92 5.11 -23.22 -8.62
C ALA A 92 5.03 -24.32 -9.70
N GLU A 93 4.70 -23.97 -10.94
CA GLU A 93 4.70 -24.91 -12.07
C GLU A 93 6.10 -25.46 -12.37
N VAL A 94 7.14 -24.62 -12.35
CA VAL A 94 8.53 -25.04 -12.56
C VAL A 94 8.97 -26.01 -11.45
N VAL A 95 8.63 -25.71 -10.19
CA VAL A 95 8.93 -26.60 -9.06
C VAL A 95 8.20 -27.94 -9.20
N ALA A 96 6.93 -27.93 -9.60
CA ALA A 96 6.18 -29.17 -9.85
C ALA A 96 6.81 -30.01 -10.98
N ARG A 97 7.24 -29.37 -12.07
CA ARG A 97 7.96 -30.04 -13.17
C ARG A 97 9.30 -30.61 -12.72
N ALA A 98 10.05 -29.87 -11.90
CA ALA A 98 11.33 -30.32 -11.36
C ALA A 98 11.17 -31.61 -10.52
N LYS A 99 10.17 -31.64 -9.62
CA LYS A 99 9.86 -32.85 -8.83
C LYS A 99 9.51 -34.05 -9.71
N SER A 100 8.67 -33.86 -10.73
CA SER A 100 8.34 -34.94 -11.67
C SER A 100 9.55 -35.46 -12.45
N VAL A 101 10.48 -34.56 -12.82
CA VAL A 101 11.73 -34.96 -13.49
C VAL A 101 12.64 -35.73 -12.53
N GLU A 102 12.74 -35.31 -11.28
CA GLU A 102 13.52 -35.99 -10.25
C GLU A 102 13.00 -37.40 -9.97
N GLU A 103 11.68 -37.56 -9.81
CA GLU A 103 11.02 -38.87 -9.68
C GLU A 103 11.28 -39.76 -10.91
N ARG A 104 11.24 -39.18 -12.12
CA ARG A 104 11.54 -39.93 -13.34
C ARG A 104 13.01 -40.34 -13.43
N ALA A 105 13.92 -39.50 -12.94
CA ALA A 105 15.35 -39.78 -12.91
C ALA A 105 15.66 -40.93 -11.93
N THR A 106 15.07 -40.90 -10.73
CA THR A 106 15.24 -41.98 -9.73
C THR A 106 14.66 -43.29 -10.23
N ALA A 107 13.48 -43.28 -10.86
CA ALA A 107 12.89 -44.46 -11.48
C ALA A 107 13.78 -45.05 -12.59
N ASN A 108 14.34 -44.20 -13.46
CA ASN A 108 15.27 -44.66 -14.51
C ASN A 108 16.55 -45.25 -13.93
N LEU A 109 17.09 -44.66 -12.85
CA LEU A 109 18.27 -45.19 -12.17
C LEU A 109 18.00 -46.59 -11.61
N SER A 110 16.84 -46.82 -10.97
CA SER A 110 16.46 -48.15 -10.47
C SER A 110 16.37 -49.16 -11.60
N ARG A 111 15.66 -48.82 -12.68
CA ARG A 111 15.52 -49.68 -13.86
C ARG A 111 16.87 -49.98 -14.52
N ASN A 112 17.78 -49.02 -14.52
CA ASN A 112 19.13 -49.25 -15.05
C ASN A 112 19.91 -50.27 -14.19
N LYS A 113 19.83 -50.17 -12.85
CA LYS A 113 20.43 -51.16 -11.95
C LYS A 113 19.85 -52.56 -12.15
N GLU A 114 18.53 -52.68 -12.27
CA GLU A 114 17.85 -53.95 -12.57
C GLU A 114 18.31 -54.52 -13.91
N ASN A 115 18.40 -53.69 -14.96
CA ASN A 115 18.92 -54.12 -16.26
C ASN A 115 20.38 -54.58 -16.18
N GLN A 116 21.24 -53.88 -15.42
CA GLN A 116 22.63 -54.31 -15.21
C GLN A 116 22.70 -55.68 -14.52
N GLN A 117 21.87 -55.92 -13.51
CA GLN A 117 21.77 -57.22 -12.84
C GLN A 117 21.31 -58.30 -13.83
N ALA A 118 20.27 -58.03 -14.62
CA ALA A 118 19.78 -58.96 -15.63
C ALA A 118 20.85 -59.30 -16.69
N VAL A 119 21.68 -58.33 -17.09
CA VAL A 119 22.81 -58.57 -18.01
C VAL A 119 23.85 -59.50 -17.37
N VAL A 120 24.20 -59.29 -16.10
CA VAL A 120 25.17 -60.16 -15.40
C VAL A 120 24.63 -61.60 -15.28
N GLU A 121 23.36 -61.76 -14.91
CA GLU A 121 22.72 -63.08 -14.87
C GLU A 121 22.67 -63.75 -16.24
N TRP A 122 22.42 -62.98 -17.30
CA TRP A 122 22.42 -63.49 -18.66
C TRP A 122 23.81 -63.92 -19.11
N GLN A 123 24.85 -63.13 -18.80
CA GLN A 123 26.24 -63.50 -19.06
C GLN A 123 26.64 -64.80 -18.35
N PHE A 124 26.20 -65.00 -17.10
CA PHE A 124 26.46 -66.24 -16.37
C PHE A 124 25.81 -67.45 -17.07
N ARG A 125 24.54 -67.31 -17.47
CA ARG A 125 23.83 -68.36 -18.23
C ARG A 125 24.51 -68.68 -19.56
N CYS A 126 24.97 -67.67 -20.31
CA CYS A 126 25.73 -67.89 -21.55
C CYS A 126 27.03 -68.66 -21.29
N ARG A 127 27.74 -68.35 -20.20
CA ARG A 127 28.97 -69.06 -19.84
C ARG A 127 28.72 -70.53 -19.49
N ASP A 128 27.63 -70.81 -18.78
CA ASP A 128 27.26 -72.19 -18.44
C ASP A 128 26.79 -72.98 -19.67
N LEU A 129 26.00 -72.37 -20.56
CA LEU A 129 25.64 -72.97 -21.84
C LEU A 129 26.87 -73.24 -22.72
N GLN A 130 27.84 -72.32 -22.75
CA GLN A 130 29.09 -72.54 -23.49
C GLN A 130 29.85 -73.77 -22.96
N LYS A 131 29.96 -73.93 -21.64
CA LYS A 131 30.58 -75.13 -21.05
C LYS A 131 29.84 -76.42 -21.45
N GLN A 132 28.50 -76.38 -21.52
CA GLN A 132 27.73 -77.54 -21.98
C GLN A 132 28.03 -77.86 -23.45
N ILE A 133 28.13 -76.84 -24.31
CA ILE A 133 28.52 -77.02 -25.71
C ILE A 133 29.90 -77.66 -25.79
N ASP A 134 30.89 -77.13 -25.06
CA ASP A 134 32.26 -77.66 -25.08
C ASP A 134 32.31 -79.14 -24.62
N GLU A 135 31.49 -79.52 -23.62
CA GLU A 135 31.36 -80.90 -23.15
C GLU A 135 30.70 -81.80 -24.21
N TYR A 136 29.64 -81.34 -24.87
CA TYR A 136 29.00 -82.08 -25.96
C TYR A 136 29.92 -82.25 -27.17
N GLU A 137 30.69 -81.22 -27.53
CA GLU A 137 31.68 -81.30 -28.60
C GLU A 137 32.77 -82.35 -28.28
N LYS A 138 33.22 -82.40 -27.03
CA LYS A 138 34.16 -83.43 -26.57
C LYS A 138 33.56 -84.84 -26.67
N GLN A 139 32.31 -85.02 -26.26
CA GLN A 139 31.60 -86.30 -26.41
C GLN A 139 31.50 -86.71 -27.87
N ILE A 140 31.14 -85.79 -28.78
CA ILE A 140 31.06 -86.06 -30.22
C ILE A 140 32.43 -86.52 -30.75
N ALA A 141 33.52 -85.83 -30.38
CA ALA A 141 34.87 -86.20 -30.80
C ALA A 141 35.28 -87.61 -30.30
N GLU A 142 34.92 -87.96 -29.06
CA GLU A 142 35.15 -89.30 -28.51
C GLU A 142 34.34 -90.38 -29.26
N TYR A 143 33.08 -90.10 -29.59
CA TYR A 143 32.24 -91.01 -30.38
C TYR A 143 32.75 -91.19 -31.81
N GLU A 144 33.20 -90.12 -32.49
CA GLU A 144 33.79 -90.19 -33.82
C GLU A 144 35.07 -91.04 -33.84
N ALA A 145 35.87 -90.99 -32.78
CA ALA A 145 37.07 -91.82 -32.64
C ALA A 145 36.76 -93.33 -32.50
N MET A 146 35.55 -93.69 -32.06
CA MET A 146 35.11 -95.08 -31.91
C MET A 146 34.52 -95.68 -33.20
N ILE A 147 34.33 -94.90 -34.26
CA ILE A 147 33.82 -95.41 -35.56
C ILE A 147 34.99 -96.04 -36.35
N PRO A 148 34.92 -97.34 -36.73
CA PRO A 148 35.97 -97.99 -37.52
C PRO A 148 36.05 -97.40 -38.93
N LYS A 149 37.22 -96.91 -39.35
CA LYS A 149 37.49 -96.47 -40.74
C LYS A 149 37.55 -97.68 -41.69
N GLY A 150 36.41 -98.17 -42.16
CA GLY A 150 36.27 -99.13 -43.26
C GLY A 150 36.02 -98.42 -44.60
N GLY A 151 36.71 -98.83 -45.68
CA GLY A 151 36.87 -98.04 -46.91
C GLY A 151 36.01 -98.38 -48.14
N MET A 152 36.04 -97.40 -49.07
CA MET A 152 35.91 -97.40 -50.56
C MET A 152 34.54 -97.62 -51.25
N PRO A 153 34.32 -97.19 -52.53
CA PRO A 153 35.02 -96.22 -53.43
C PRO A 153 34.08 -95.19 -54.14
N ALA A 154 34.62 -94.29 -54.99
CA ALA A 154 33.89 -93.40 -55.91
C ALA A 154 33.76 -93.99 -57.34
N PRO A 155 32.67 -93.75 -58.12
CA PRO A 155 32.70 -92.70 -59.17
C PRO A 155 31.34 -91.99 -59.49
N LYS A 156 31.40 -91.01 -60.41
CA LYS A 156 30.54 -89.83 -60.70
C LYS A 156 29.25 -90.06 -61.54
N GLN A 157 28.22 -89.22 -61.32
CA GLN A 157 27.34 -88.61 -62.37
C GLN A 157 26.51 -87.39 -61.84
N GLU A 158 26.57 -86.26 -62.56
CA GLU A 158 25.68 -85.06 -62.56
C GLU A 158 24.37 -85.32 -63.36
N PRO A 159 23.28 -84.47 -63.36
CA PRO A 159 23.19 -83.03 -63.05
C PRO A 159 22.00 -82.56 -62.16
N ALA A 160 22.03 -81.26 -61.78
CA ALA A 160 21.14 -80.53 -60.85
C ALA A 160 19.78 -80.05 -61.45
N PRO A 161 18.84 -79.43 -60.66
CA PRO A 161 18.97 -78.02 -60.27
C PRO A 161 18.52 -77.60 -58.84
N VAL A 162 19.38 -76.81 -58.15
CA VAL A 162 19.22 -75.45 -57.54
C VAL A 162 17.93 -75.07 -56.74
N PRO A 163 17.91 -74.20 -55.68
CA PRO A 163 18.98 -73.48 -54.96
C PRO A 163 18.96 -73.64 -53.42
N GLN A 164 20.13 -73.61 -52.78
CA GLN A 164 20.28 -72.93 -51.49
C GLN A 164 21.40 -71.89 -51.59
N PRO A 165 21.26 -70.69 -50.98
CA PRO A 165 22.26 -69.63 -51.08
C PRO A 165 23.50 -69.96 -50.25
N ALA A 166 24.65 -69.54 -50.77
CA ALA A 166 26.00 -69.89 -50.36
C ALA A 166 26.38 -69.50 -48.91
N PRO A 167 27.28 -70.29 -48.27
CA PRO A 167 28.16 -69.81 -47.22
C PRO A 167 29.19 -68.85 -47.82
N GLN A 168 29.25 -67.62 -47.30
CA GLN A 168 30.28 -66.66 -47.67
C GLN A 168 31.66 -67.10 -47.19
N GLU A 169 32.61 -66.76 -48.04
CA GLU A 169 34.04 -66.97 -47.94
C GLU A 169 34.61 -66.60 -46.58
N LYS A 170 35.66 -67.33 -46.23
CA LYS A 170 36.70 -66.92 -45.29
C LYS A 170 37.65 -65.97 -46.02
N PRO A 171 37.78 -64.70 -45.61
CA PRO A 171 38.97 -63.92 -45.89
C PRO A 171 39.86 -63.87 -44.65
N GLU A 172 41.13 -64.17 -44.89
CA GLU A 172 42.36 -63.73 -44.20
C GLU A 172 42.45 -63.57 -42.67
N PRO A 173 43.62 -63.92 -42.09
CA PRO A 173 43.89 -63.67 -40.68
C PRO A 173 44.10 -62.17 -40.44
N ALA A 174 43.13 -61.53 -39.81
CA ALA A 174 43.27 -60.22 -39.16
C ALA A 174 43.86 -60.40 -37.75
N PRO A 175 44.61 -59.41 -37.25
CA PRO A 175 45.83 -59.61 -36.50
C PRO A 175 45.59 -59.91 -35.01
N GLU A 176 46.59 -60.52 -34.38
CA GLU A 176 46.74 -60.59 -32.93
C GLU A 176 46.37 -59.24 -32.27
N PRO A 177 45.67 -59.25 -31.12
CA PRO A 177 45.40 -58.02 -30.39
C PRO A 177 46.73 -57.46 -29.88
N LYS A 178 47.35 -56.59 -30.68
CA LYS A 178 48.33 -55.64 -30.18
C LYS A 178 47.62 -54.85 -29.08
N ALA A 179 48.15 -54.93 -27.87
CA ALA A 179 47.98 -53.89 -26.86
C ALA A 179 48.36 -52.55 -27.52
N PRO A 180 47.39 -51.64 -27.70
CA PRO A 180 47.36 -50.43 -26.88
C PRO A 180 45.92 -49.95 -26.65
N GLN A 181 45.23 -50.44 -25.62
CA GLN A 181 43.93 -49.87 -25.20
C GLN A 181 43.97 -49.27 -23.78
N ALA A 182 45.11 -49.35 -23.09
CA ALA A 182 45.28 -48.80 -21.75
C ALA A 182 45.46 -47.27 -21.75
N ASP A 183 46.07 -46.67 -22.78
CA ASP A 183 46.26 -45.22 -22.87
C ASP A 183 44.93 -44.49 -23.12
N VAL A 184 44.18 -44.87 -24.16
CA VAL A 184 42.91 -44.22 -24.53
C VAL A 184 41.86 -44.27 -23.41
N THR A 185 41.91 -45.28 -22.54
CA THR A 185 41.02 -45.35 -21.36
C THR A 185 41.46 -44.47 -20.21
N GLU A 186 42.77 -44.20 -20.02
CA GLU A 186 43.21 -43.23 -19.03
C GLU A 186 43.12 -41.79 -19.52
N GLU A 187 43.35 -41.51 -20.80
CA GLU A 187 43.03 -40.19 -21.39
C GLU A 187 41.55 -39.83 -21.19
N ALA A 188 40.63 -40.75 -21.51
CA ALA A 188 39.19 -40.53 -21.30
C ALA A 188 38.83 -40.35 -19.82
N ARG A 189 39.58 -40.97 -18.90
CA ARG A 189 39.41 -40.81 -17.45
C ARG A 189 39.88 -39.45 -16.95
N ILE A 190 40.98 -38.95 -17.50
CA ILE A 190 41.52 -37.62 -17.19
C ILE A 190 40.56 -36.54 -17.72
N GLU A 191 40.05 -36.69 -18.94
CA GLU A 191 39.02 -35.79 -19.49
C GLU A 191 37.73 -35.81 -18.67
N ALA A 192 37.24 -36.99 -18.29
CA ALA A 192 36.05 -37.10 -17.44
C ALA A 192 36.25 -36.40 -16.08
N ARG A 193 37.45 -36.47 -15.50
CA ARG A 193 37.80 -35.75 -14.26
C ARG A 193 37.85 -34.24 -14.49
N GLN A 194 38.39 -33.77 -15.61
CA GLN A 194 38.38 -32.34 -15.98
C GLN A 194 36.96 -31.82 -16.14
N ILE A 195 36.08 -32.54 -16.83
CA ILE A 195 34.67 -32.15 -17.02
C ILE A 195 33.95 -32.07 -15.68
N LEU A 196 34.16 -33.04 -14.78
CA LEU A 196 33.59 -33.00 -13.43
C LEU A 196 34.12 -31.84 -12.59
N MET A 197 35.41 -31.52 -12.70
CA MET A 197 36.02 -30.38 -12.00
C MET A 197 35.49 -29.05 -12.54
N GLU A 198 35.35 -28.91 -13.85
CA GLU A 198 34.77 -27.73 -14.49
C GLU A 198 33.28 -27.57 -14.13
N ALA A 199 32.53 -28.67 -14.09
CA ALA A 199 31.14 -28.67 -13.65
C ALA A 199 31.00 -28.25 -12.19
N ARG A 200 31.90 -28.69 -11.30
CA ARG A 200 31.95 -28.23 -9.90
C ARG A 200 32.25 -26.74 -9.79
N LEU A 201 33.28 -26.25 -10.49
CA LEU A 201 33.61 -24.82 -10.53
C LEU A 201 32.44 -23.96 -11.05
N LYS A 202 31.71 -24.44 -12.06
CA LYS A 202 30.50 -23.78 -12.57
C LYS A 202 29.34 -23.83 -11.57
N ALA A 203 29.18 -24.94 -10.85
CA ALA A 203 28.17 -25.08 -9.81
C ALA A 203 28.47 -24.13 -8.63
N ASP A 204 29.72 -24.10 -8.14
CA ASP A 204 30.15 -23.19 -7.07
C ASP A 204 29.99 -21.72 -7.50
N ALA A 205 30.34 -21.39 -8.75
CA ALA A 205 30.14 -20.05 -9.31
C ALA A 205 28.66 -19.69 -9.55
N ALA A 206 27.76 -20.67 -9.65
CA ALA A 206 26.33 -20.44 -9.71
C ALA A 206 25.74 -20.26 -8.31
N GLU A 207 26.23 -21.02 -7.33
CA GLU A 207 25.85 -20.90 -5.92
C GLU A 207 26.23 -19.53 -5.34
N GLU A 208 27.46 -19.07 -5.57
CA GLU A 208 27.89 -17.73 -5.15
C GLU A 208 27.09 -16.61 -5.83
N ARG A 209 26.68 -16.78 -7.10
CA ARG A 209 25.79 -15.83 -7.77
C ARG A 209 24.39 -15.78 -7.15
N LEU A 210 23.83 -16.94 -6.80
CA LEU A 210 22.54 -17.01 -6.10
C LEU A 210 22.62 -16.37 -4.71
N LYS A 211 23.72 -16.62 -4.00
CA LYS A 211 23.98 -16.03 -2.69
C LYS A 211 24.11 -14.50 -2.77
N GLN A 212 24.85 -13.98 -3.74
CA GLN A 212 24.92 -12.54 -4.01
C GLN A 212 23.55 -11.94 -4.32
N GLN A 213 22.74 -12.59 -5.17
CA GLN A 213 21.38 -12.13 -5.45
C GLN A 213 20.49 -12.14 -4.20
N ALA A 214 20.62 -13.14 -3.34
CA ALA A 214 19.88 -13.21 -2.09
C ALA A 214 20.32 -12.11 -1.11
N GLU A 215 21.62 -11.86 -0.98
CA GLU A 215 22.16 -10.77 -0.16
C GLU A 215 21.74 -9.39 -0.69
N GLU A 216 21.74 -9.18 -2.02
CA GLU A 216 21.25 -7.94 -2.64
C GLU A 216 19.74 -7.75 -2.45
N GLN A 217 18.94 -8.80 -2.54
CA GLN A 217 17.51 -8.73 -2.23
C GLN A 217 17.28 -8.44 -0.76
N GLN A 218 18.02 -9.10 0.13
CA GLN A 218 17.95 -8.85 1.57
C GLN A 218 18.38 -7.41 1.90
N GLY A 219 19.44 -6.90 1.28
CA GLY A 219 19.89 -5.51 1.40
C GLY A 219 18.77 -4.54 1.05
N ARG A 220 18.18 -4.70 -0.14
CA ARG A 220 17.02 -3.90 -0.60
C ARG A 220 15.83 -3.98 0.35
N MET A 221 15.50 -5.17 0.86
CA MET A 221 14.42 -5.35 1.83
C MET A 221 14.69 -4.62 3.15
N THR A 222 15.94 -4.64 3.63
CA THR A 222 16.31 -3.95 4.87
C THR A 222 16.30 -2.43 4.72
N GLU A 223 16.73 -1.90 3.58
CA GLU A 223 16.64 -0.47 3.26
C GLU A 223 15.18 -0.02 3.18
N HIS A 224 14.35 -0.76 2.44
CA HIS A 224 12.92 -0.48 2.35
C HIS A 224 12.24 -0.53 3.74
N ALA A 225 12.62 -1.47 4.60
CA ALA A 225 12.12 -1.53 5.97
C ALA A 225 12.56 -0.32 6.81
N ARG A 226 13.79 0.19 6.62
CA ARG A 226 14.27 1.41 7.29
C ARG A 226 13.52 2.65 6.82
N ASP A 227 13.30 2.79 5.51
CA ASP A 227 12.56 3.92 4.94
C ASP A 227 11.11 3.93 5.42
N LEU A 228 10.47 2.76 5.46
CA LEU A 228 9.14 2.60 6.05
C LEU A 228 9.14 3.01 7.53
N ALA A 229 10.10 2.54 8.33
CA ALA A 229 10.20 2.92 9.73
C ALA A 229 10.37 4.43 9.94
N ALA A 230 11.20 5.09 9.11
CA ALA A 230 11.38 6.54 9.14
C ALA A 230 10.08 7.28 8.77
N SER A 231 9.36 6.81 7.74
CA SER A 231 8.07 7.40 7.35
C SER A 231 7.00 7.25 8.44
N LEU A 232 6.96 6.11 9.13
CA LEU A 232 6.06 5.86 10.25
C LEU A 232 6.39 6.75 11.46
N ALA A 233 7.67 7.00 11.73
CA ALA A 233 8.09 7.92 12.78
C ALA A 233 7.62 9.36 12.50
N MET A 234 7.78 9.85 11.27
CA MET A 234 7.26 11.16 10.86
C MET A 234 5.74 11.24 10.96
N LEU A 235 5.03 10.16 10.61
CA LEU A 235 3.57 10.12 10.71
C LEU A 235 3.12 10.18 12.18
N ARG A 236 3.80 9.47 13.08
CA ARG A 236 3.54 9.53 14.53
C ARG A 236 3.70 10.94 15.07
N GLU A 237 4.80 11.61 14.72
CA GLU A 237 5.04 13.00 15.14
C GLU A 237 3.95 13.96 14.62
N ARG A 238 3.50 13.76 13.38
CA ARG A 238 2.40 14.58 12.84
C ARG A 238 1.09 14.34 13.57
N VAL A 239 0.78 13.10 13.92
CA VAL A 239 -0.42 12.75 14.70
C VAL A 239 -0.35 13.38 16.09
N THR A 240 0.79 13.30 16.79
CA THR A 240 0.92 13.92 18.11
C THR A 240 0.76 15.44 18.05
N ARG A 241 1.30 16.10 17.03
CA ARG A 241 1.07 17.55 16.82
C ARG A 241 -0.39 17.89 16.55
N VAL A 242 -1.12 17.03 15.82
CA VAL A 242 -2.56 17.24 15.59
C VAL A 242 -3.34 17.05 16.89
N ASP A 243 -3.01 16.03 17.67
CA ASP A 243 -3.64 15.78 18.97
C ASP A 243 -3.41 16.96 19.94
N GLU A 244 -2.19 17.50 20.00
CA GLU A 244 -1.88 18.70 20.78
C GLU A 244 -2.71 19.90 20.34
N ARG A 245 -2.84 20.13 19.02
CA ARG A 245 -3.67 21.22 18.49
C ARG A 245 -5.15 21.03 18.76
N LEU A 246 -5.66 19.80 18.69
CA LEU A 246 -7.05 19.50 19.03
C LEU A 246 -7.30 19.70 20.53
N SER A 247 -6.35 19.31 21.37
CA SER A 247 -6.44 19.54 22.81
C SER A 247 -6.46 21.04 23.14
N ALA A 248 -5.60 21.83 22.49
CA ALA A 248 -5.58 23.28 22.66
C ALA A 248 -6.90 23.93 22.19
N ALA A 249 -7.39 23.58 20.99
CA ALA A 249 -8.65 24.10 20.47
C ALA A 249 -9.87 23.70 21.33
N THR A 250 -9.80 22.53 21.98
CA THR A 250 -10.85 22.09 22.93
C THR A 250 -10.83 22.94 24.20
N ALA A 251 -9.63 23.23 24.75
CA ALA A 251 -9.50 24.12 25.90
C ALA A 251 -10.00 25.54 25.58
N ASP A 252 -9.63 26.08 24.42
CA ASP A 252 -10.11 27.39 23.97
C ASP A 252 -11.64 27.44 23.84
N LEU A 253 -12.26 26.35 23.38
CA LEU A 253 -13.71 26.23 23.27
C LEU A 253 -14.38 26.18 24.65
N ASP A 254 -13.80 25.46 25.61
CA ASP A 254 -14.29 25.37 26.99
C ASP A 254 -14.17 26.74 27.69
N ASP A 255 -13.07 27.47 27.47
CA ASP A 255 -12.85 28.82 27.99
C ASP A 255 -13.86 29.81 27.38
N ALA A 256 -14.07 29.77 26.05
CA ALA A 256 -15.06 30.59 25.38
C ALA A 256 -16.49 30.29 25.88
N THR A 257 -16.80 29.01 26.09
CA THR A 257 -18.10 28.59 26.64
C THR A 257 -18.31 29.12 28.05
N THR A 258 -17.28 29.05 28.89
CA THR A 258 -17.30 29.60 30.25
C THR A 258 -17.49 31.12 30.23
N ALA A 259 -16.79 31.84 29.34
CA ALA A 259 -16.93 33.28 29.19
C ALA A 259 -18.36 33.67 28.75
N ILE A 260 -18.98 32.89 27.87
CA ILE A 260 -20.38 33.11 27.46
C ILE A 260 -21.33 32.97 28.66
N TYR A 261 -21.17 31.93 29.48
CA TYR A 261 -22.01 31.76 30.67
C TYR A 261 -21.84 32.91 31.67
N GLN A 262 -20.61 33.34 31.93
CA GLN A 262 -20.35 34.49 32.80
C GLN A 262 -20.96 35.79 32.26
N ALA A 263 -20.87 36.02 30.95
CA ALA A 263 -21.48 37.19 30.32
C ALA A 263 -23.01 37.17 30.43
N LEU A 264 -23.64 35.99 30.29
CA LEU A 264 -25.07 35.82 30.48
C LEU A 264 -25.49 36.08 31.94
N ASP A 265 -24.73 35.58 32.91
CA ASP A 265 -24.99 35.83 34.33
C ASP A 265 -24.86 37.32 34.68
N ALA A 266 -23.82 37.99 34.16
CA ALA A 266 -23.62 39.43 34.33
C ALA A 266 -24.78 40.23 33.71
N THR A 267 -25.21 39.87 32.50
CA THR A 267 -26.37 40.50 31.85
C THR A 267 -27.65 40.28 32.67
N GLY A 268 -27.81 39.09 33.28
CA GLY A 268 -28.93 38.81 34.19
C GLY A 268 -28.91 39.69 35.44
N ALA A 269 -27.74 39.91 36.03
CA ALA A 269 -27.57 40.80 37.17
C ALA A 269 -27.90 42.26 36.81
N ASP A 270 -27.48 42.73 35.64
CA ASP A 270 -27.80 44.07 35.13
C ASP A 270 -29.33 44.26 34.96
N PHE A 271 -30.03 43.24 34.46
CA PHE A 271 -31.49 43.27 34.34
C PHE A 271 -32.21 43.30 35.70
N GLU A 272 -31.73 42.55 36.70
CA GLU A 272 -32.29 42.60 38.06
C GLU A 272 -32.05 43.96 38.74
N ALA A 273 -30.86 44.55 38.57
CA ALA A 273 -30.54 45.89 39.04
C ALA A 273 -31.46 46.95 38.40
N PHE A 274 -31.64 46.88 37.07
CA PHE A 274 -32.56 47.74 36.35
C PHE A 274 -34.02 47.56 36.82
N GLY A 275 -34.45 46.32 37.06
CA GLY A 275 -35.76 46.00 37.61
C GLY A 275 -35.96 46.59 39.01
N ALA A 276 -34.93 46.58 39.86
CA ALA A 276 -34.96 47.20 41.18
C ALA A 276 -35.08 48.73 41.10
N GLU A 277 -34.34 49.38 40.19
CA GLU A 277 -34.45 50.82 39.94
C GLU A 277 -35.87 51.22 39.48
N LEU A 278 -36.49 50.44 38.58
CA LEU A 278 -37.86 50.68 38.14
C LEU A 278 -38.89 50.55 39.28
N ARG A 279 -38.71 49.57 40.18
CA ARG A 279 -39.56 49.44 41.38
C ARG A 279 -39.40 50.63 42.31
N HIS A 280 -38.17 51.09 42.55
CA HIS A 280 -37.88 52.29 43.35
C HIS A 280 -38.52 53.55 42.73
N PHE A 281 -38.48 53.68 41.41
CA PHE A 281 -39.16 54.77 40.70
C PHE A 281 -40.68 54.69 40.89
N GLY A 282 -41.29 53.52 40.71
CA GLY A 282 -42.73 53.31 40.93
C GLY A 282 -43.16 53.56 42.39
N GLU A 283 -42.35 53.17 43.37
CA GLU A 283 -42.66 53.34 44.78
C GLU A 283 -42.55 54.80 45.25
N ASN A 284 -41.63 55.59 44.68
CA ASN A 284 -41.54 57.02 44.93
C ASN A 284 -42.70 57.82 44.32
N THR A 285 -43.24 57.37 43.17
CA THR A 285 -44.47 57.96 42.60
C THR A 285 -45.73 57.64 43.41
N ALA A 286 -45.70 56.61 44.28
CA ALA A 286 -46.81 56.27 45.17
C ALA A 286 -46.74 56.98 46.54
N LYS A 287 -45.58 57.54 46.92
CA LYS A 287 -45.37 58.22 48.21
C LYS A 287 -45.32 59.75 48.12
N GLU A 288 -45.16 60.34 46.93
CA GLU A 288 -45.30 61.79 46.71
C GLU A 288 -46.68 62.16 46.15
N ASN A 289 -47.55 62.62 47.06
CA ASN A 289 -48.64 63.59 46.84
C ASN A 289 -49.58 63.39 45.62
N CYS A 290 -50.80 62.93 45.91
CA CYS A 290 -51.98 63.37 45.16
C CYS A 290 -52.22 64.87 45.37
N PRO A 291 -52.59 65.62 44.32
CA PRO A 291 -53.55 66.70 44.44
C PRO A 291 -54.81 66.40 43.61
N ALA A 292 -55.96 66.62 44.23
CA ALA A 292 -57.28 66.52 43.64
C ALA A 292 -57.59 67.70 42.68
N ALA A 293 -58.62 67.48 41.84
CA ALA A 293 -59.29 68.39 40.89
C ALA A 293 -58.63 68.49 39.49
N GLN A 294 -59.33 68.41 38.35
CA GLN A 294 -60.76 68.56 38.04
C GLN A 294 -61.05 68.01 36.62
N ALA A 295 -62.29 67.57 36.40
CA ALA A 295 -62.79 67.07 35.13
C ALA A 295 -62.85 68.15 34.03
N LYS A 296 -62.45 67.77 32.81
CA LYS A 296 -63.04 68.29 31.57
C LYS A 296 -62.94 67.24 30.47
N VAL A 297 -64.06 66.59 30.22
CA VAL A 297 -64.32 65.76 29.04
C VAL A 297 -64.39 66.68 27.82
N ARG A 298 -63.56 66.41 26.81
CA ARG A 298 -63.84 66.80 25.43
C ARG A 298 -63.23 65.79 24.47
N HIS A 299 -64.10 65.16 23.69
CA HIS A 299 -63.79 64.20 22.64
C HIS A 299 -62.93 64.82 21.52
N ASN A 300 -61.99 64.06 20.95
CA ASN A 300 -62.11 63.59 19.56
C ASN A 300 -60.93 62.73 19.06
N LYS A 301 -61.34 61.67 18.35
CA LYS A 301 -60.70 60.96 17.23
C LYS A 301 -59.41 60.16 17.42
N SER A 302 -59.63 58.85 17.38
CA SER A 302 -58.75 57.73 17.06
C SER A 302 -57.73 57.98 15.95
N ALA A 303 -56.47 57.61 16.19
CA ALA A 303 -55.54 57.13 15.18
C ALA A 303 -54.47 56.25 15.88
N GLN A 304 -54.56 54.93 15.69
CA GLN A 304 -53.49 53.98 16.04
C GLN A 304 -52.29 54.21 15.11
N PRO A 305 -51.04 54.21 15.62
CA PRO A 305 -49.88 53.86 14.80
C PRO A 305 -49.67 52.35 14.85
N ALA A 306 -49.63 51.75 13.67
CA ALA A 306 -49.45 50.34 13.41
C ALA A 306 -48.07 49.83 13.85
N ALA A 307 -48.03 49.00 14.90
CA ALA A 307 -46.91 48.10 15.15
C ALA A 307 -47.00 46.95 14.14
N LYS A 308 -46.10 46.93 13.15
CA LYS A 308 -45.91 45.80 12.24
C LYS A 308 -45.35 44.60 13.03
N ARG A 309 -46.25 43.81 13.63
CA ARG A 309 -45.95 42.44 14.07
C ARG A 309 -45.82 41.56 12.82
N VAL A 310 -44.58 41.29 12.42
CA VAL A 310 -44.29 40.22 11.46
C VAL A 310 -44.55 38.89 12.17
N ARG A 311 -45.60 38.19 11.72
CA ARG A 311 -45.86 36.80 12.13
C ARG A 311 -44.82 35.90 11.45
N PRO A 312 -44.23 34.90 12.14
CA PRO A 312 -43.52 33.84 11.46
C PRO A 312 -44.53 33.04 10.62
N VAL A 313 -44.35 33.04 9.30
CA VAL A 313 -45.05 32.16 8.39
C VAL A 313 -44.52 30.75 8.63
N ARG A 314 -45.38 29.89 9.19
CA ARG A 314 -45.18 28.44 9.24
C ARG A 314 -45.43 27.89 7.83
N SER A 315 -44.38 27.86 7.02
CA SER A 315 -44.32 27.01 5.83
C SER A 315 -43.67 25.69 6.25
N GLN A 316 -44.46 24.63 6.39
CA GLN A 316 -43.96 23.25 6.42
C GLN A 316 -43.68 22.81 4.98
N PRO A 317 -42.44 22.45 4.62
CA PRO A 317 -42.22 21.38 3.66
C PRO A 317 -42.27 20.06 4.44
N GLN A 318 -43.22 19.21 4.08
CA GLN A 318 -43.29 17.82 4.53
C GLN A 318 -42.11 17.07 3.89
N VAL A 319 -40.99 17.00 4.61
CA VAL A 319 -39.89 16.07 4.29
C VAL A 319 -39.93 14.95 5.33
N GLN A 320 -40.27 13.77 4.85
CA GLN A 320 -40.30 12.53 5.61
C GLN A 320 -38.85 12.14 5.94
N ALA A 321 -38.36 12.51 7.12
CA ALA A 321 -37.04 12.14 7.62
C ALA A 321 -37.17 11.04 8.69
N ASN A 322 -36.61 9.87 8.39
CA ASN A 322 -36.45 8.74 9.31
C ASN A 322 -35.73 9.19 10.59
N ASN A 323 -36.44 9.16 11.71
CA ASN A 323 -35.89 9.40 13.04
C ASN A 323 -35.38 8.07 13.63
N ALA A 324 -34.09 7.78 13.47
CA ALA A 324 -33.47 6.57 14.03
C ALA A 324 -32.13 6.81 14.76
N ASN A 325 -31.69 8.05 14.99
CA ASN A 325 -30.31 8.27 15.46
C ASN A 325 -30.13 9.14 16.72
N THR A 326 -31.20 9.49 17.42
CA THR A 326 -31.12 10.33 18.64
C THR A 326 -30.84 9.54 19.93
N HIS A 327 -30.79 8.20 19.89
CA HIS A 327 -30.54 7.37 21.08
C HIS A 327 -29.09 6.88 21.26
N ARG A 328 -28.15 7.20 20.34
CA ARG A 328 -26.75 6.70 20.43
C ARG A 328 -25.76 7.59 21.17
N LEU A 329 -26.11 8.84 21.47
CA LEU A 329 -25.18 9.83 22.05
C LEU A 329 -25.10 9.85 23.59
N ARG A 330 -25.88 9.03 24.31
CA ARG A 330 -25.90 9.06 25.79
C ARG A 330 -25.13 7.92 26.47
N ARG A 331 -24.42 7.07 25.71
CA ARG A 331 -23.68 5.89 26.23
C ARG A 331 -22.19 5.88 25.85
N ALA A 332 -21.53 7.04 25.92
CA ALA A 332 -20.08 7.15 25.71
C ALA A 332 -19.43 8.05 26.78
N GLY A 333 -19.87 7.93 28.03
CA GLY A 333 -19.35 8.70 29.16
C GLY A 333 -18.12 8.10 29.85
N ASP A 334 -17.86 6.80 29.72
CA ASP A 334 -16.87 6.11 30.56
C ASP A 334 -15.88 5.29 29.74
N THR A 335 -14.97 5.95 29.02
CA THR A 335 -13.58 5.51 28.73
C THR A 335 -12.95 6.48 27.73
N ARG A 336 -12.30 7.55 28.21
CA ARG A 336 -11.42 8.37 27.36
C ARG A 336 -10.10 7.62 27.13
N ARG A 337 -10.08 6.67 26.21
CA ARG A 337 -8.84 6.26 25.54
C ARG A 337 -8.63 7.16 24.33
N SER A 338 -7.43 7.74 24.19
CA SER A 338 -7.09 8.50 22.99
C SER A 338 -6.92 7.53 21.81
N VAL A 339 -7.23 7.98 20.60
CA VAL A 339 -7.04 7.18 19.37
C VAL A 339 -5.59 6.69 19.24
N SER A 340 -4.64 7.49 19.74
CA SER A 340 -3.23 7.12 19.89
C SER A 340 -3.02 5.92 20.82
N GLN A 341 -3.74 5.83 21.95
CA GLN A 341 -3.68 4.68 22.87
C GLN A 341 -4.29 3.41 22.26
N ASP A 342 -5.37 3.53 21.48
CA ASP A 342 -5.97 2.39 20.80
C ASP A 342 -5.07 1.87 19.68
N LEU A 343 -4.48 2.76 18.87
CA LEU A 343 -3.49 2.39 17.85
C LEU A 343 -2.25 1.75 18.45
N ASN A 344 -1.77 2.25 19.59
CA ASN A 344 -0.58 1.69 20.25
C ASN A 344 -0.87 0.29 20.84
N ALA A 345 -2.07 0.07 21.37
CA ALA A 345 -2.51 -1.25 21.86
C ALA A 345 -2.71 -2.27 20.73
N GLU A 346 -3.24 -1.84 19.58
CA GLU A 346 -3.39 -2.68 18.38
C GLU A 346 -2.03 -3.11 17.82
N LEU A 347 -1.05 -2.20 17.84
CA LEU A 347 0.33 -2.47 17.39
C LEU A 347 1.11 -3.35 18.38
N GLU A 348 0.94 -3.18 19.69
CA GLU A 348 1.48 -4.11 20.70
C GLU A 348 0.93 -5.53 20.51
N ARG A 349 -0.36 -5.66 20.15
CA ARG A 349 -0.95 -6.96 19.80
C ARG A 349 -0.34 -7.58 18.54
N LEU A 350 0.04 -6.77 17.56
CA LEU A 350 0.67 -7.23 16.32
C LEU A 350 2.17 -7.56 16.50
N ASN A 351 2.83 -6.95 17.49
CA ASN A 351 4.25 -7.17 17.78
C ASN A 351 4.50 -8.35 18.75
N GLN A 352 3.46 -8.99 19.30
CA GLN A 352 3.63 -10.18 20.13
C GLN A 352 3.84 -11.44 19.27
N PRO A 353 4.85 -12.28 19.59
CA PRO A 353 5.09 -13.53 18.88
C PRO A 353 3.90 -14.48 19.05
N ALA A 354 3.56 -15.19 17.98
CA ALA A 354 2.35 -16.03 17.84
C ALA A 354 2.15 -17.14 18.90
N ALA A 355 3.10 -17.34 19.81
CA ALA A 355 3.03 -18.36 20.87
C ALA A 355 2.12 -17.98 22.07
N ALA A 356 1.67 -16.72 22.19
CA ALA A 356 0.83 -16.27 23.31
C ALA A 356 -0.64 -16.01 22.93
N ARG A 357 -1.10 -16.48 21.77
CA ARG A 357 -2.51 -16.44 21.37
C ARG A 357 -3.13 -17.84 21.55
N LYS A 358 -3.48 -18.19 22.80
CA LYS A 358 -4.42 -19.27 23.12
C LYS A 358 -5.55 -18.71 23.96
#